data_AF-A0A7S2RL42-F1
#
_entry.id   AF-A0A7S2RL42-F1
#
_cell.length_a   1.000
_cell.length_b   1.000
_cell.length_c   1.000
_cell.angle_alpha   90.00
_cell.angle_beta   90.00
_cell.angle_gamma   90.00
#
_symmetry.space_group_name_H-M   'P 1'
#
loop_
_entity.id
_entity.type
_entity.pdbx_description
1 polymer ?
#
loop_
_entity_poly.entity_id
_entity_poly.type
_entity_poly.pdbx_seq_one_letter_code
_entity_poly.pdbx_strand_id
1 'polypeptide(L)'
;RQVARNHFNCPSMQGLRLENQPTSDDCFGQHWEERLAWNELMSPMTNSLSIAEALSPFTLALLEDTGWYRANYSMAKITPFGHGAGCDFVEKPCLVNGAIPEYSRGY
;
A
#
# COMPACT_ATOMS: atom_id res chain seq x y z
N ARG A 1 -9.81 5.17 5.50
CA ARG A 1 -8.97 6.41 5.28
C ARG A 1 -7.86 6.63 6.31
N GLN A 2 -8.16 6.59 7.61
CA GLN A 2 -7.21 6.94 8.68
C GLN A 2 -5.93 6.09 8.66
N VAL A 3 -6.06 4.79 8.38
CA VAL A 3 -4.93 3.86 8.33
C VAL A 3 -3.89 4.29 7.29
N ALA A 4 -4.30 4.62 6.06
CA ALA A 4 -3.39 5.10 5.02
C ALA A 4 -2.67 6.38 5.43
N ARG A 5 -3.40 7.37 5.97
CA ARG A 5 -2.82 8.64 6.44
C ARG A 5 -1.75 8.42 7.50
N ASN A 6 -2.04 7.56 8.48
CA ASN A 6 -1.13 7.25 9.57
C ASN A 6 0.12 6.52 9.06
N HIS A 7 -0.06 5.53 8.19
CA HIS A 7 1.05 4.74 7.67
C HIS A 7 2.05 5.61 6.91
N PHE A 8 1.60 6.41 5.94
CA PHE A 8 2.50 7.23 5.13
C PHE A 8 2.86 8.56 5.79
N ASN A 9 2.32 8.90 6.96
CA ASN A 9 2.40 10.23 7.55
C ASN A 9 1.97 11.34 6.56
N CYS A 10 0.83 11.11 5.90
CA CYS A 10 0.31 12.02 4.88
C CYS A 10 -1.18 12.36 5.12
N PRO A 11 -1.48 13.51 5.76
CA PRO A 11 -2.84 13.90 6.11
C PRO A 11 -3.78 14.14 4.92
N SER A 12 -3.23 14.51 3.75
CA SER A 12 -4.01 14.80 2.53
C SER A 12 -4.61 13.54 1.89
N MET A 13 -4.12 12.34 2.21
CA MET A 13 -4.59 11.11 1.55
C MET A 13 -6.10 10.90 1.73
N GLN A 14 -6.78 10.57 0.64
CA GLN A 14 -8.21 10.25 0.65
C GLN A 14 -8.48 8.75 0.90
N GLY A 15 -7.46 7.91 0.80
CA GLY A 15 -7.53 6.45 0.92
C GLY A 15 -6.25 5.83 0.35
N LEU A 16 -6.14 4.51 0.45
CA LEU A 16 -5.11 3.78 -0.30
C LEU A 16 -5.59 3.58 -1.74
N ARG A 17 -4.66 3.63 -2.70
CA ARG A 17 -4.96 3.48 -4.13
C ARG A 17 -5.15 2.01 -4.48
N LEU A 18 -6.06 1.75 -5.39
CA LEU A 18 -6.19 0.46 -6.06
C LEU A 18 -5.25 0.42 -7.27
N GLU A 19 -4.82 -0.77 -7.63
CA GLU A 19 -3.95 -1.04 -8.77
C GLU A 19 -4.58 -0.48 -10.05
N ASN A 20 -3.77 0.27 -10.79
CA ASN A 20 -4.21 1.00 -11.98
C ASN A 20 -3.52 0.57 -13.27
N GLN A 21 -2.64 -0.43 -13.22
CA GLN A 21 -2.02 -1.01 -14.40
C GLN A 21 -2.70 -2.32 -14.79
N PRO A 22 -3.01 -2.50 -16.09
CA PRO A 22 -3.48 -3.79 -16.57
C PRO A 22 -2.33 -4.80 -16.48
N THR A 23 -2.51 -5.83 -15.65
CA THR A 23 -1.71 -7.06 -15.72
C THR A 23 -2.33 -8.01 -16.76
N SER A 24 -1.63 -9.09 -17.13
CA SER A 24 -2.11 -10.06 -18.13
C SER A 24 -3.47 -10.68 -17.77
N ASP A 25 -3.86 -10.66 -16.50
CA ASP A 25 -4.99 -11.42 -15.95
C ASP A 25 -5.82 -10.66 -14.88
N ASP A 26 -6.14 -9.37 -15.10
CA ASP A 26 -7.23 -8.66 -14.37
C ASP A 26 -6.96 -8.27 -12.90
N CYS A 27 -5.78 -7.73 -12.56
CA CYS A 27 -5.55 -7.16 -11.22
C CYS A 27 -6.13 -5.74 -11.05
N PHE A 28 -6.49 -5.09 -12.15
CA PHE A 28 -6.91 -3.69 -12.22
C PHE A 28 -8.14 -3.43 -11.34
N GLY A 29 -8.01 -2.52 -10.39
CA GLY A 29 -9.11 -2.14 -9.50
C GLY A 29 -9.52 -3.18 -8.44
N GLN A 30 -8.83 -4.32 -8.34
CA GLN A 30 -9.14 -5.38 -7.37
C GLN A 30 -8.06 -5.56 -6.30
N HIS A 31 -6.86 -5.04 -6.55
CA HIS A 31 -5.69 -5.12 -5.67
C HIS A 31 -5.26 -3.72 -5.21
N TRP A 32 -4.40 -3.65 -4.19
CA TRP A 32 -3.74 -2.40 -3.84
C TRP A 32 -2.72 -2.00 -4.90
N GLU A 33 -2.53 -0.70 -5.10
CA GLU A 33 -1.46 -0.19 -5.95
C GLU A 33 -0.10 -0.71 -5.46
N GLU A 34 0.58 -1.53 -6.28
CA GLU A 34 1.84 -2.21 -5.92
C GLU A 34 2.89 -1.20 -5.43
N ARG A 35 2.94 -0.03 -6.08
CA ARG A 35 3.86 1.05 -5.74
C ARG A 35 3.74 1.54 -4.28
N LEU A 36 2.56 1.40 -3.66
CA LEU A 36 2.31 1.85 -2.29
C LEU A 36 2.21 0.71 -1.28
N ALA A 37 1.79 -0.47 -1.73
CA ALA A 37 1.46 -1.60 -0.87
C ALA A 37 2.34 -2.82 -1.16
N TRP A 38 3.61 -2.61 -1.52
CA TRP A 38 4.55 -3.69 -1.75
C TRP A 38 4.60 -4.65 -0.55
N ASN A 39 4.54 -5.96 -0.83
CA ASN A 39 4.56 -7.04 0.16
C ASN A 39 3.35 -7.04 1.12
N GLU A 40 2.19 -6.59 0.64
CA GLU A 40 0.90 -6.66 1.33
C GLU A 40 0.06 -7.80 0.75
N LEU A 41 -0.79 -8.43 1.56
CA LEU A 41 -1.63 -9.58 1.14
C LEU A 41 -2.45 -9.34 -0.13
N MET A 42 -2.92 -8.12 -0.37
CA MET A 42 -3.74 -7.74 -1.52
C MET A 42 -2.93 -6.95 -2.56
N SER A 43 -1.59 -7.04 -2.56
CA SER A 43 -0.77 -6.51 -3.66
C SER A 43 -0.93 -7.40 -4.91
N PRO A 44 -0.91 -6.83 -6.13
CA PRO A 44 -1.19 -7.56 -7.36
C PRO A 44 -0.08 -8.55 -7.75
N MET A 45 1.14 -8.38 -7.21
CA MET A 45 2.24 -9.30 -7.46
C MET A 45 2.53 -10.16 -6.25
N THR A 46 2.58 -11.47 -6.47
CA THR A 46 3.10 -12.42 -5.47
C THR A 46 4.62 -12.36 -5.49
N ASN A 47 5.23 -12.21 -4.32
CA ASN A 47 6.67 -12.05 -4.22
C ASN A 47 7.37 -13.42 -4.29
N SER A 48 8.09 -13.70 -5.37
CA SER A 48 8.81 -14.97 -5.58
C SER A 48 10.02 -15.16 -4.65
N LEU A 49 10.39 -14.12 -3.89
CA LEU A 49 11.61 -14.05 -3.06
C LEU A 49 11.45 -14.61 -1.64
N SER A 50 10.46 -15.47 -1.37
CA SER A 50 10.18 -16.06 -0.04
C SER A 50 9.84 -15.03 1.06
N ILE A 51 9.49 -13.80 0.68
CA ILE A 51 9.01 -12.79 1.63
C ILE A 51 7.52 -13.08 1.85
N ALA A 52 7.15 -13.33 3.10
CA ALA A 52 5.75 -13.54 3.44
C ALA A 52 4.97 -12.23 3.31
N GLU A 53 3.88 -12.28 2.54
CA GLU A 53 2.92 -11.20 2.43
C GLU A 53 2.36 -10.83 3.81
N ALA A 54 2.22 -9.54 4.06
CA ALA A 54 1.68 -9.01 5.30
C ALA A 54 0.17 -8.78 5.18
N LEU A 55 -0.62 -9.43 6.05
CA LEU A 55 -1.96 -8.94 6.36
C LEU A 55 -1.82 -7.63 7.13
N SER A 56 -1.87 -6.51 6.42
CA SER A 56 -1.62 -5.19 7.00
C SER A 56 -2.90 -4.57 7.56
N PRO A 57 -2.77 -3.46 8.32
CA PRO A 57 -3.91 -2.63 8.66
C PRO A 57 -4.71 -2.14 7.44
N PHE A 58 -4.14 -2.09 6.23
CA PHE A 58 -4.84 -1.64 5.03
C PHE A 58 -5.96 -2.60 4.64
N THR A 59 -5.64 -3.88 4.49
CA THR A 59 -6.63 -4.92 4.12
C THR A 59 -7.66 -5.12 5.23
N LEU A 60 -7.25 -5.06 6.50
CA LEU A 60 -8.19 -5.08 7.62
C LEU A 60 -9.16 -3.89 7.59
N ALA A 61 -8.66 -2.68 7.32
CA ALA A 61 -9.50 -1.50 7.23
C ALA A 61 -10.44 -1.55 6.01
N LEU A 62 -10.00 -2.10 4.88
CA LEU A 62 -10.88 -2.32 3.73
C LEU A 62 -12.03 -3.25 4.10
N LEU A 63 -11.72 -4.40 4.71
CA LEU A 63 -12.72 -5.39 5.12
C LEU A 63 -13.72 -4.80 6.13
N GLU A 64 -13.25 -3.99 7.08
CA GLU A 64 -14.11 -3.29 8.03
C GLU A 64 -14.96 -2.19 7.36
N ASP A 65 -14.38 -1.42 6.42
CA ASP A 65 -15.08 -0.38 5.65
C ASP A 65 -16.19 -0.96 4.75
N THR A 66 -16.15 -2.25 4.40
CA THR A 66 -17.28 -2.94 3.71
C THR A 66 -18.51 -3.13 4.59
N GLY A 67 -18.34 -3.08 5.92
CA GLY A 67 -19.38 -3.36 6.91
C GLY A 67 -19.67 -4.85 7.15
N TRP A 68 -18.96 -5.77 6.48
CA TRP A 68 -19.18 -7.22 6.62
C TRP A 68 -18.38 -7.83 7.78
N TYR A 69 -17.28 -7.19 8.14
CA TYR A 69 -16.33 -7.69 9.12
C TYR A 69 -16.08 -6.66 10.22
N ARG A 70 -15.72 -7.15 11.40
CA ARG A 70 -15.11 -6.35 12.46
C ARG A 70 -13.64 -6.73 12.56
N ALA A 71 -12.75 -5.80 12.24
CA ALA A 71 -11.34 -6.11 12.15
C ALA A 71 -10.68 -6.19 13.53
N ASN A 72 -9.80 -7.19 13.72
CA ASN A 72 -8.89 -7.22 14.86
C ASN A 72 -7.51 -6.72 14.45
N TYR A 73 -7.26 -5.42 14.62
CA TYR A 73 -5.99 -4.79 14.26
C TYR A 73 -4.79 -5.27 15.10
N SER A 74 -5.00 -5.99 16.22
CA SER A 74 -3.89 -6.60 16.97
C SER A 74 -3.20 -7.73 16.19
N MET A 75 -3.87 -8.27 15.18
CA MET A 75 -3.34 -9.33 14.30
C MET A 75 -2.61 -8.75 13.07
N ALA A 76 -2.66 -7.43 12.88
CA ALA A 76 -2.10 -6.79 11.72
C ALA A 76 -0.56 -6.81 11.76
N LYS A 77 0.06 -7.01 10.60
CA LYS A 77 1.51 -6.81 10.42
C LYS A 77 1.74 -5.46 9.76
N ILE A 78 2.41 -4.55 10.45
CA ILE A 78 2.79 -3.24 9.88
C ILE A 78 3.89 -3.47 8.86
N THR A 79 3.69 -3.00 7.63
CA THR A 79 4.73 -3.05 6.59
C THR A 79 5.70 -1.88 6.79
N PRO A 80 7.02 -2.09 6.74
CA PRO A 80 7.99 -0.99 6.83
C PRO A 80 8.00 -0.13 5.56
N PHE A 81 7.58 -0.70 4.43
CA PHE A 81 7.55 -0.04 3.14
C PHE A 81 6.65 1.21 3.17
N GLY A 82 7.25 2.36 2.81
CA GLY A 82 6.57 3.66 2.81
C GLY A 82 6.13 4.19 4.19
N HIS A 83 6.45 3.51 5.30
CA HIS A 83 6.00 3.92 6.62
C HIS A 83 6.69 5.23 7.05
N GLY A 84 5.90 6.29 7.24
CA GLY A 84 6.37 7.64 7.56
C GLY A 84 7.01 8.41 6.39
N ALA A 85 6.89 7.92 5.15
CA ALA A 85 7.58 8.49 3.99
C ALA A 85 7.10 9.89 3.56
N GLY A 86 5.95 10.33 4.04
CA GLY A 86 5.36 11.63 3.75
C GLY A 86 4.56 11.66 2.44
N CYS A 87 3.90 12.81 2.19
CA CYS A 87 3.02 12.96 1.03
C CYS A 87 3.73 12.91 -0.31
N ASP A 88 4.99 13.36 -0.38
CA ASP A 88 5.76 13.33 -1.62
C ASP A 88 5.98 11.91 -2.14
N PHE A 89 6.23 10.94 -1.25
CA PHE A 89 6.31 9.52 -1.59
C PHE A 89 5.02 9.00 -2.25
N VAL A 90 3.88 9.47 -1.75
CA VAL A 90 2.55 9.05 -2.21
C VAL A 90 2.18 9.73 -3.53
N GLU A 91 2.35 11.04 -3.61
CA GLU A 91 1.74 11.88 -4.65
C GLU A 91 2.66 12.14 -5.85
N LYS A 92 3.98 12.16 -5.66
CA LYS A 92 4.95 12.45 -6.74
C LYS A 92 5.37 11.18 -7.48
N PRO A 93 6.04 11.25 -8.65
CA PRO A 93 6.56 10.07 -9.34
C PRO A 93 7.59 9.28 -8.51
N CYS A 94 7.61 7.94 -8.57
CA CYS A 94 8.62 7.14 -7.88
C CYS A 94 10.01 7.22 -8.54
N LEU A 95 10.07 7.65 -9.81
CA LEU A 95 11.30 7.95 -10.53
C LEU A 95 11.16 9.31 -11.21
N VAL A 96 12.22 10.12 -11.13
CA VAL A 96 12.32 11.41 -11.82
C VAL A 96 13.54 11.34 -12.72
N ASN A 97 13.34 11.46 -14.04
CA ASN A 97 14.40 11.33 -15.06
C ASN A 97 15.21 10.03 -14.91
N GLY A 98 14.54 8.92 -14.58
CA GLY A 98 15.17 7.61 -14.40
C GLY A 98 15.92 7.41 -13.08
N ALA A 99 15.92 8.39 -12.17
CA ALA A 99 16.57 8.30 -10.86
C ALA A 99 15.56 8.25 -9.71
N ILE A 100 15.94 7.58 -8.62
CA ILE A 100 15.16 7.53 -7.39
C ILE A 100 15.27 8.89 -6.67
N PRO A 101 14.16 9.64 -6.53
CA PRO A 101 14.14 10.91 -5.84
C PRO A 101 14.34 10.73 -4.34
N GLU A 102 14.76 11.79 -3.64
CA GLU A 102 15.09 11.75 -2.21
C GLU A 102 13.93 11.22 -1.35
N TYR A 103 12.70 11.65 -1.62
CA TYR A 103 11.48 11.22 -0.90
C TYR A 103 11.12 9.73 -1.10
N SER A 104 11.80 9.02 -2.00
CA SER A 104 11.60 7.58 -2.23
C SER A 104 12.79 6.74 -1.81
N ARG A 105 13.88 7.34 -1.30
CA ARG A 105 15.06 6.57 -0.87
C ARG A 105 14.84 5.96 0.51
N GLY A 106 15.19 4.68 0.64
CA GLY A 106 15.15 3.97 1.92
C GLY A 106 13.82 3.30 2.24
N TYR A 107 12.90 3.26 1.26
CA TYR A 107 11.66 2.50 1.30
C TYR A 107 11.69 1.40 0.25
#